data_AF-A0A927FNX5-F1
#
_entry.id   AF-A0A927FNX5-F1
#
_cell.length_a   1.000
_cell.length_b   1.000
_cell.length_c   1.000
_cell.angle_alpha   90.00
_cell.angle_beta   90.00
_cell.angle_gamma   90.00
#
_symmetry.space_group_name_H-M   'P 1'
#
loop_
_entity.id
_entity.type
_entity.pdbx_description
1 polymer ?
#
loop_
_entity_poly.entity_id
_entity_poly.type
_entity_poly.pdbx_seq_one_letter_code
_entity_poly.pdbx_strand_id
1 'polypeptide(L)'
;MITTNHDDLYEALCCQGAATEGYNVCRYYEDHVVNDLRSDRRLISKVHGCIADPSCIILTREQYLTARRDHPSFYSVLDALMLTNTLLFVGCSMDSDPTFSCCSRRRASRHRRSTRIMQSWRIDGTRRSRGFRQRRTI
;
A
#
# COMPACT_ATOMS: atom_id res chain seq x y z
N MET A 1 2.17 4.34 8.22
CA MET A 1 1.57 4.79 6.95
C MET A 1 2.46 4.31 5.81
N ILE A 2 1.88 3.79 4.73
CA ILE A 2 2.62 3.38 3.53
C ILE A 2 2.16 4.28 2.40
N THR A 3 3.08 4.86 1.64
CA THR A 3 2.77 5.75 0.52
C THR A 3 3.58 5.40 -0.72
N THR A 4 2.94 5.57 -1.87
CA THR A 4 3.54 5.50 -3.21
C THR A 4 3.86 6.88 -3.76
N ASN A 5 3.46 7.94 -3.05
CA ASN A 5 3.71 9.30 -3.47
C ASN A 5 5.18 9.68 -3.29
N HIS A 6 5.70 10.52 -4.19
CA HIS A 6 7.09 10.97 -4.17
C HIS A 6 7.30 12.29 -3.42
N ASP A 7 6.23 13.07 -3.25
CA ASP A 7 6.26 14.36 -2.58
C ASP A 7 6.52 14.24 -1.07
N ASP A 8 7.05 15.31 -0.48
CA ASP A 8 7.35 15.38 0.95
C ASP A 8 6.24 16.10 1.73
N LEU A 9 5.05 16.32 1.13
CA LEU A 9 3.96 17.07 1.75
C LEU A 9 3.53 16.41 3.06
N TYR A 10 3.37 15.08 3.07
CA TYR A 10 3.00 14.34 4.26
C TYR A 10 4.03 14.46 5.37
N GLU A 11 5.31 14.41 5.01
CA GLU A 11 6.41 14.53 5.96
C GLU A 11 6.46 15.93 6.53
N ALA A 12 6.36 16.95 5.67
CA ALA A 12 6.31 18.35 6.07
C ALA A 12 5.15 18.62 7.01
N LEU A 13 3.95 18.10 6.73
CA LEU A 13 2.78 18.23 7.60
C LEU A 13 2.96 17.50 8.93
N CYS A 14 3.58 16.32 8.94
CA CYS A 14 3.85 15.57 10.17
C CYS A 14 4.93 16.26 11.03
N CYS A 15 5.90 16.92 10.40
CA CYS A 15 6.94 17.69 11.08
C CYS A 15 6.45 19.06 11.57
N GLN A 16 5.46 19.67 10.89
CA GLN A 16 4.84 20.95 11.26
C GLN A 16 3.68 20.74 12.25
N GLY A 17 3.96 20.41 13.51
CA GLY A 17 2.94 20.31 14.55
C GLY A 17 3.46 19.85 15.92
N ALA A 18 2.58 19.58 16.89
CA ALA A 18 2.95 19.14 18.24
C ALA A 18 3.63 17.75 18.32
N ALA A 19 3.79 17.07 17.17
CA ALA A 19 4.34 15.72 17.03
C ALA A 19 5.61 15.70 16.16
N THR A 20 6.37 16.80 16.12
CA THR A 20 7.59 16.97 15.30
C THR A 20 8.60 15.82 15.42
N GLU A 21 8.69 15.16 16.57
CA GLU A 21 9.61 14.03 16.82
C GLU A 21 8.95 12.64 16.75
N GLY A 22 7.65 12.59 16.46
CA GLY A 22 6.86 11.37 16.57
C GLY A 22 6.89 10.47 15.34
N TYR A 23 7.55 10.90 14.24
CA TYR A 23 7.50 10.21 12.96
C TYR A 23 8.89 9.88 12.43
N ASN A 24 9.05 8.64 11.96
CA ASN A 24 10.22 8.22 11.21
C ASN A 24 9.82 8.00 9.75
N VAL A 25 10.57 8.57 8.82
CA VAL A 25 10.39 8.37 7.38
C VAL A 25 11.39 7.32 6.93
N CYS A 26 10.90 6.27 6.28
CA CYS A 26 11.74 5.23 5.73
C CYS A 26 11.43 5.02 4.25
N ARG A 27 12.46 5.15 3.43
CA ARG A 27 12.45 4.93 1.98
C ARG A 27 12.84 3.48 1.67
N TYR A 28 12.44 2.96 0.51
CA TYR A 28 12.67 1.55 0.18
C TYR A 28 14.16 1.15 0.09
N TYR A 29 15.04 2.12 -0.18
CA TYR A 29 16.49 1.90 -0.29
C TYR A 29 17.23 2.05 1.05
N GLU A 30 16.51 2.29 2.14
CA GLU A 30 17.08 2.43 3.49
C GLU A 30 16.84 1.15 4.31
N ASP A 31 17.87 0.67 5.00
CA ASP A 31 17.84 -0.61 5.73
C ASP A 31 17.30 -0.50 7.16
N HIS A 32 16.99 0.71 7.64
CA HIS A 32 16.54 0.94 9.02
C HIS A 32 15.04 0.68 9.26
N VAL A 33 14.28 0.21 8.25
CA VAL A 33 12.82 -0.04 8.36
C VAL A 33 12.45 -0.95 9.53
N VAL A 34 13.30 -1.96 9.82
CA VAL A 34 13.06 -2.91 10.92
C VAL A 34 13.27 -2.26 12.27
N ASN A 35 14.24 -1.36 12.37
CA ASN A 35 14.52 -0.62 13.60
C ASN A 35 13.42 0.40 13.86
N ASP A 36 12.96 1.10 12.82
CA ASP A 36 11.87 2.05 12.91
C ASP A 36 10.55 1.38 13.27
N LEU A 37 10.29 0.17 12.76
CA LEU A 37 9.10 -0.59 13.11
C LEU A 37 9.08 -1.03 14.59
N ARG A 38 10.25 -1.21 15.20
CA ARG A 38 10.38 -1.55 16.63
C ARG A 38 10.39 -0.33 17.55
N SER A 39 10.54 0.86 16.98
CA SER A 39 10.48 2.12 17.71
C SER A 39 9.04 2.43 18.12
N ASP A 40 8.88 3.24 19.16
CA ASP A 40 7.57 3.79 19.57
C ASP A 40 7.09 4.93 18.65
N ARG A 41 7.91 5.29 17.64
CA ARG A 41 7.60 6.32 16.67
C ARG A 41 6.77 5.79 15.51
N ARG A 42 5.92 6.65 14.95
CA ARG A 42 5.06 6.33 13.82
C ARG A 42 5.89 6.28 12.53
N LEU A 43 5.85 5.15 11.84
CA LEU A 43 6.58 4.97 10.58
C LEU A 43 5.78 5.46 9.36
N ILE A 44 6.42 6.26 8.52
CA ILE A 44 5.97 6.62 7.16
C ILE A 44 6.91 5.91 6.18
N SER A 45 6.36 4.93 5.46
CA SER A 45 7.13 4.10 4.52
C SER A 45 6.87 4.54 3.09
N LYS A 46 7.91 5.03 2.40
CA LYS A 46 7.89 5.46 1.00
C LYS A 46 8.36 4.34 0.08
N VAL A 47 7.43 3.73 -0.62
CA VAL A 47 7.69 2.56 -1.49
C VAL A 47 8.30 2.94 -2.82
N HIS A 48 8.10 4.18 -3.29
CA HIS A 48 8.59 4.65 -4.60
C HIS A 48 9.73 5.67 -4.52
N GLY A 49 10.33 5.80 -3.35
CA GLY A 49 11.37 6.79 -3.12
C GLY A 49 10.80 8.18 -2.86
N CYS A 50 11.64 9.19 -3.02
CA CYS A 50 11.39 10.58 -2.65
C CYS A 50 11.87 11.49 -3.78
N ILE A 51 11.23 12.64 -3.94
CA ILE A 51 11.61 13.64 -4.95
C ILE A 51 13.02 14.21 -4.74
N ALA A 52 13.53 14.18 -3.50
CA ALA A 52 14.88 14.63 -3.18
C ALA A 52 15.97 13.80 -3.87
N ASP A 53 15.71 12.50 -4.11
CA ASP A 53 16.66 11.56 -4.72
C ASP A 53 16.09 10.99 -6.02
N PRO A 54 16.14 11.75 -7.15
CA PRO A 54 15.50 11.37 -8.40
C PRO A 54 16.06 10.08 -9.02
N SER A 55 17.31 9.72 -8.72
CA SER A 55 17.93 8.46 -9.18
C SER A 55 17.26 7.23 -8.58
N CYS A 56 16.63 7.37 -7.42
CA CYS A 56 16.01 6.29 -6.66
C CYS A 56 14.48 6.35 -6.75
N ILE A 57 13.91 7.06 -7.73
CA ILE A 57 12.47 7.13 -7.91
C ILE A 57 11.98 5.97 -8.77
N ILE A 58 10.92 5.30 -8.31
CA ILE A 58 10.26 4.22 -9.03
C ILE A 58 9.03 4.78 -9.74
N LEU A 59 9.07 4.86 -11.07
CA LEU A 59 7.94 5.31 -11.89
C LEU A 59 7.30 4.16 -12.68
N THR A 60 8.11 3.20 -13.12
CA THR A 60 7.65 2.09 -13.96
C THR A 60 7.52 0.78 -13.18
N ARG A 61 6.69 -0.13 -13.72
CA ARG A 61 6.55 -1.48 -13.17
C ARG A 61 7.88 -2.24 -13.17
N GLU A 62 8.72 -2.05 -14.18
CA GLU A 62 10.02 -2.72 -14.28
C GLU A 62 10.97 -2.24 -13.18
N GLN A 63 11.05 -0.93 -12.96
CA GLN A 63 11.81 -0.34 -11.86
C GLN A 63 11.34 -0.86 -10.51
N TYR A 64 10.02 -1.02 -10.32
CA TYR A 64 9.48 -1.62 -9.11
C TYR A 64 9.94 -3.08 -8.91
N LEU A 65 9.93 -3.88 -9.98
CA LEU A 65 10.38 -5.28 -9.90
C LEU A 65 11.88 -5.38 -9.61
N THR A 66 12.68 -4.48 -10.18
CA THR A 66 14.11 -4.36 -9.91
C THR A 66 14.37 -3.95 -8.47
N ALA A 67 13.76 -2.86 -7.99
CA ALA A 67 13.87 -2.41 -6.61
C ALA A 67 13.44 -3.50 -5.62
N ARG A 68 12.39 -4.27 -5.96
CA ARG A 68 11.95 -5.42 -5.15
C ARG A 68 12.95 -6.57 -5.09
N ARG A 69 13.71 -6.77 -6.17
CA ARG A 69 14.79 -7.76 -6.21
C ARG A 69 16.00 -7.27 -5.41
N ASP A 70 16.31 -5.99 -5.52
CA ASP A 70 17.52 -5.41 -4.95
C ASP A 70 17.39 -5.11 -3.45
N HIS A 71 16.18 -4.80 -2.97
CA HIS A 71 15.87 -4.52 -1.56
C HIS A 71 14.85 -5.52 -0.95
N PRO A 72 15.14 -6.83 -0.96
CA PRO A 72 14.17 -7.85 -0.52
C PRO A 72 13.80 -7.73 0.97
N SER A 73 14.70 -7.19 1.80
CA SER A 73 14.49 -6.93 3.23
C SER A 73 13.28 -6.00 3.43
N PHE A 74 13.30 -4.82 2.82
CA PHE A 74 12.22 -3.85 2.90
C PHE A 74 10.89 -4.40 2.41
N TYR A 75 10.88 -5.03 1.23
CA TYR A 75 9.65 -5.60 0.67
C TYR A 75 9.12 -6.81 1.44
N SER A 76 9.97 -7.54 2.16
CA SER A 76 9.54 -8.62 3.07
C SER A 76 8.77 -8.07 4.27
N VAL A 77 9.23 -6.94 4.83
CA VAL A 77 8.54 -6.22 5.92
C VAL A 77 7.23 -5.65 5.40
N LEU A 78 7.23 -5.06 4.21
CA LEU A 78 6.01 -4.56 3.57
C LEU A 78 4.98 -5.69 3.37
N ASP A 79 5.41 -6.84 2.82
CA ASP A 79 4.57 -8.02 2.65
C ASP A 79 4.02 -8.52 4.01
N ALA A 80 4.83 -8.54 5.06
CA ALA A 80 4.42 -8.93 6.41
C ALA A 80 3.38 -7.97 7.00
N LEU A 81 3.61 -6.66 6.92
CA LEU A 81 2.67 -5.62 7.36
C LEU A 81 1.34 -5.72 6.63
N MET A 82 1.36 -6.02 5.33
CA MET A 82 0.13 -6.25 4.57
C MET A 82 -0.61 -7.49 5.06
N LEU A 83 0.07 -8.52 5.54
CA LEU A 83 -0.56 -9.75 6.02
C LEU A 83 -1.12 -9.62 7.44
N THR A 84 -0.39 -8.96 8.34
CA THR A 84 -0.73 -8.90 9.77
C THR A 84 -1.65 -7.75 10.14
N ASN A 85 -1.66 -6.66 9.36
CA ASN A 85 -2.38 -5.44 9.74
C ASN A 85 -3.61 -5.21 8.86
N THR A 86 -4.60 -4.51 9.43
CA THR A 86 -5.72 -3.93 8.70
C THR A 86 -5.25 -2.65 7.99
N LEU A 87 -5.22 -2.69 6.66
CA LEU A 87 -4.77 -1.58 5.84
C LEU A 87 -5.97 -0.81 5.25
N LEU A 88 -5.92 0.51 5.34
CA LEU A 88 -6.82 1.42 4.63
C LEU A 88 -6.08 2.01 3.44
N PHE A 89 -6.61 1.81 2.24
CA PHE A 89 -6.08 2.37 1.01
C PHE A 89 -6.92 3.58 0.60
N VAL A 90 -6.28 4.73 0.42
CA VAL A 90 -6.92 6.00 0.03
C VAL A 90 -6.19 6.56 -1.17
N GLY A 91 -6.92 6.96 -2.22
CA GLY A 91 -6.33 7.57 -3.41
C GLY A 91 -5.63 6.60 -4.37
N CYS A 92 -5.74 5.28 -4.15
CA CYS A 92 -5.17 4.26 -5.04
C CYS A 92 -6.27 3.57 -5.85
N SER A 93 -6.01 3.32 -7.13
CA SER A 93 -6.88 2.49 -7.97
C SER A 93 -6.30 1.08 -8.07
N MET A 94 -7.11 0.07 -7.74
CA MET A 94 -6.62 -1.31 -7.57
C MET A 94 -6.02 -1.92 -8.85
N ASP A 95 -6.49 -1.47 -10.01
CA ASP A 95 -6.12 -2.01 -11.32
C ASP A 95 -5.02 -1.21 -12.03
N SER A 96 -4.89 0.10 -11.75
CA SER A 96 -3.94 0.97 -12.44
C SER A 96 -2.58 1.06 -11.75
N ASP A 97 -2.52 0.85 -10.43
CA ASP A 97 -1.26 0.92 -9.70
C ASP A 97 -0.49 -0.40 -9.80
N PRO A 98 0.69 -0.43 -10.48
CA PRO A 98 1.46 -1.66 -10.66
C PRO A 98 1.94 -2.26 -9.32
N THR A 99 2.18 -1.38 -8.36
CA THR A 99 2.61 -1.63 -6.98
C THR A 99 1.51 -2.35 -6.21
N PHE A 100 0.32 -1.74 -6.20
CA PHE A 100 -0.82 -2.27 -5.46
C PHE A 100 -1.37 -3.55 -6.09
N SER A 101 -1.53 -3.59 -7.41
CA SER A 101 -1.98 -4.80 -8.13
C SER A 101 -1.07 -6.00 -7.85
N CYS A 102 0.24 -5.78 -7.78
CA CYS A 102 1.21 -6.82 -7.42
C CYS A 102 1.03 -7.31 -5.98
N CYS A 103 0.88 -6.40 -5.01
CA CYS A 103 0.70 -6.73 -3.59
C CYS A 103 -0.65 -7.41 -3.32
N SER A 104 -1.75 -6.89 -3.87
CA SER A 104 -3.09 -7.46 -3.75
C SER A 104 -3.17 -8.89 -4.30
N ARG A 105 -2.60 -9.13 -5.49
CA ARG A 105 -2.57 -10.46 -6.11
C ARG A 105 -1.83 -11.49 -5.24
N ARG A 106 -0.76 -11.08 -4.54
CA ARG A 106 -0.03 -11.94 -3.59
C ARG A 106 -0.81 -12.22 -2.31
N ARG A 107 -1.54 -11.24 -1.77
CA ARG A 107 -2.41 -11.48 -0.62
C ARG A 107 -3.51 -12.47 -0.98
N ALA A 108 -4.13 -12.32 -2.15
CA ALA A 108 -5.16 -13.22 -2.65
C ALA A 108 -4.64 -14.65 -2.90
N SER A 109 -3.40 -14.80 -3.42
CA SER A 109 -2.82 -16.13 -3.66
C SER A 109 -2.41 -16.85 -2.36
N ARG A 110 -2.02 -16.10 -1.31
CA ARG A 110 -1.67 -16.67 0.01
C ARG A 110 -2.88 -17.00 0.89
N HIS A 111 -4.00 -16.25 0.76
CA HIS A 111 -5.24 -16.51 1.52
C HIS A 111 -6.42 -16.83 0.62
N ARG A 112 -6.69 -18.12 0.41
CA ARG A 112 -7.83 -18.63 -0.38
C ARG A 112 -9.16 -18.73 0.40
N ARG A 113 -9.26 -18.21 1.64
CA ARG A 113 -10.44 -18.44 2.52
C ARG A 113 -11.04 -17.22 3.23
N SER A 114 -10.52 -16.01 3.08
CA SER A 114 -11.17 -14.84 3.69
C SER A 114 -10.86 -13.55 2.93
N THR A 115 -11.47 -13.39 1.76
CA THR A 115 -11.57 -12.08 1.10
C THR A 115 -13.03 -11.68 1.09
N ARG A 116 -13.47 -11.02 2.17
CA ARG A 116 -14.60 -10.10 2.10
C ARG A 116 -14.04 -8.70 1.92
N ILE A 117 -13.59 -8.40 0.70
CA ILE A 117 -13.32 -7.03 0.28
C ILE A 117 -14.69 -6.45 -0.03
N MET A 118 -15.17 -5.53 0.82
CA MET A 118 -16.39 -4.77 0.57
C MET A 118 -16.16 -3.89 -0.67
N GLN A 119 -16.66 -4.35 -1.81
CA GLN A 119 -16.92 -3.47 -2.95
C GLN A 119 -18.29 -2.83 -2.74
N SER A 120 -18.32 -1.51 -2.61
CA SER A 120 -19.44 -0.70 -3.04
C SER A 120 -18.96 0.72 -3.16
N TRP A 121 -18.75 1.18 -4.39
CA TRP A 121 -19.05 2.53 -4.90
C TRP A 121 -18.75 2.48 -6.40
N ARG A 122 -19.58 1.72 -7.12
CA ARG A 122 -19.72 1.84 -8.57
C ARG A 122 -21.04 2.56 -8.80
N ILE A 123 -20.99 3.88 -8.97
CA ILE A 123 -22.11 4.59 -9.59
C ILE A 123 -22.04 4.28 -11.08
N ASP A 124 -22.63 3.15 -11.45
CA ASP A 124 -23.05 2.91 -12.83
C ASP A 124 -24.53 3.24 -12.93
N GLY A 125 -24.80 4.47 -13.35
CA GLY A 125 -26.11 4.89 -13.81
C GLY A 125 -26.44 4.22 -15.13
N THR A 126 -26.83 2.95 -15.12
CA THR A 126 -27.59 2.36 -16.23
C THR A 126 -28.60 1.34 -15.69
N ARG A 127 -29.87 1.75 -15.72
CA ARG A 127 -31.04 0.87 -15.68
C ARG A 127 -30.82 -0.33 -16.61
N ARG A 128 -30.95 -1.55 -16.09
CA ARG A 128 -31.79 -2.58 -16.72
C ARG A 128 -32.11 -3.72 -15.77
N SER A 129 -33.41 -3.95 -15.68
CA SER A 129 -34.15 -5.00 -15.02
C SER A 129 -33.66 -6.42 -15.35
N ARG A 130 -33.69 -7.32 -14.34
CA ARG A 130 -34.45 -8.59 -14.33
C ARG A 130 -34.01 -9.54 -13.20
N GLY A 131 -34.99 -10.07 -12.48
CA GLY A 131 -35.04 -11.51 -12.15
C GLY A 131 -34.58 -11.96 -10.77
N PHE A 132 -35.40 -11.75 -9.75
CA PHE A 132 -35.33 -12.43 -8.45
C PHE A 132 -35.77 -13.90 -8.61
N ARG A 133 -34.94 -14.88 -8.20
CA ARG A 133 -35.37 -16.28 -8.06
C ARG A 133 -34.75 -16.90 -6.81
N GLN A 134 -35.52 -16.95 -5.73
CA GLN A 134 -35.23 -17.70 -4.51
C GLN A 134 -35.20 -19.21 -4.82
N ARG A 135 -34.14 -19.90 -4.40
CA ARG A 135 -34.14 -21.35 -4.23
C ARG A 135 -34.55 -21.66 -2.80
N ARG A 136 -35.72 -22.26 -2.61
CA ARG A 136 -36.09 -22.96 -1.38
C ARG A 136 -35.44 -24.35 -1.40
N THR A 137 -34.89 -24.74 -0.26
CA THR A 137 -34.39 -26.08 0.02
C THR A 137 -35.49 -26.85 0.74
N ILE A 138 -35.65 -28.12 0.33
CA ILE A 138 -36.54 -29.18 0.83
C ILE A 138 -38.00 -29.04 0.39
#